data_AF-M6ZQZ2-F1
#
_entry.id   AF-M6ZQZ2-F1
#
_cell.length_a   1.000
_cell.length_b   1.000
_cell.length_c   1.000
_cell.angle_alpha   90.00
_cell.angle_beta   90.00
_cell.angle_gamma   90.00
#
_symmetry.space_group_name_H-M   'P 1'
#
loop_
_entity.id
_entity.type
_entity.pdbx_description
1 polymer ?
#
loop_
_entity_poly.entity_id
_entity_poly.type
_entity_poly.pdbx_seq_one_letter_code
_entity_poly.pdbx_strand_id
1 'polypeptide(L)' 'MACHEIAALRLGMMNLIGIKDETTIRHEQSEIGTVLESPGPIRSLAEAKDFESLIKFYEISLTDLEEKSLK' A
#
# COMPACT_ATOMS: atom_id res chain seq x y z
N MET A 1 0.88 -14.56 6.27
CA MET A 1 0.72 -14.29 4.83
C MET A 1 0.37 -12.82 4.73
N ALA A 2 1.36 -11.96 4.56
CA ALA A 2 1.12 -10.53 4.63
C ALA A 2 1.17 -9.98 3.21
N CYS A 3 0.00 -9.69 2.65
CA CYS A 3 -0.14 -9.03 1.35
C CYS A 3 -0.11 -7.52 1.59
N HIS A 4 1.04 -7.01 2.05
CA HIS A 4 1.21 -5.59 2.37
C HIS A 4 0.90 -4.69 1.16
N GLU A 5 1.17 -5.19 -0.05
CA GLU A 5 0.90 -4.55 -1.33
C GLU A 5 -0.61 -4.35 -1.55
N ILE A 6 -1.43 -5.35 -1.22
CA ILE A 6 -2.89 -5.28 -1.39
C ILE A 6 -3.52 -4.38 -0.33
N ALA A 7 -3.07 -4.47 0.91
CA ALA A 7 -3.52 -3.59 1.99
C ALA A 7 -3.18 -2.13 1.68
N ALA A 8 -1.96 -1.86 1.20
CA ALA A 8 -1.54 -0.52 0.79
C ALA A 8 -2.31 -0.02 -0.45
N LEU A 9 -2.55 -0.89 -1.44
CA LEU A 9 -3.38 -0.54 -2.61
C LEU A 9 -4.79 -0.15 -2.17
N ARG A 10 -5.40 -0.90 -1.25
CA ARG A 10 -6.73 -0.59 -0.72
C ARG A 10 -6.76 0.77 -0.02
N LEU A 11 -5.77 1.08 0.81
CA LEU A 11 -5.64 2.38 1.47
C LEU A 11 -5.47 3.52 0.46
N GLY A 12 -4.58 3.35 -0.53
CA GLY A 12 -4.37 4.34 -1.59
C GLY A 12 -5.62 4.58 -2.43
N MET A 13 -6.34 3.51 -2.81
CA MET A 13 -7.61 3.62 -3.50
C MET A 13 -8.66 4.34 -2.67
N MET A 14 -8.80 4.01 -1.38
CA MET A 14 -9.74 4.68 -0.47
C MET A 14 -9.45 6.18 -0.38
N ASN A 15 -8.18 6.56 -0.28
CA ASN A 15 -7.75 7.96 -0.28
C ASN A 15 -8.14 8.69 -1.58
N LEU A 16 -7.94 8.03 -2.72
CA LEU A 16 -8.19 8.59 -4.04
C LEU A 16 -9.69 8.75 -4.33
N ILE A 17 -10.49 7.71 -4.07
CA ILE A 17 -11.94 7.72 -4.35
C ILE A 17 -12.76 8.36 -3.21
N GLY A 18 -12.10 8.82 -2.14
CA GLY A 18 -12.72 9.57 -1.06
C GLY A 18 -13.47 8.75 -0.02
N ILE A 19 -13.19 7.44 0.09
CA ILE A 19 -13.78 6.57 1.13
C ILE A 19 -13.01 6.78 2.44
N LYS A 20 -13.73 7.17 3.50
CA LYS A 20 -13.18 7.46 4.83
C LYS A 20 -13.67 6.49 5.90
N ASP A 21 -13.75 5.22 5.57
CA ASP A 21 -14.07 4.19 6.56
C ASP A 21 -12.87 3.95 7.49
N GLU A 22 -12.92 4.58 8.66
CA GLU A 22 -11.87 4.47 9.67
C GLU A 22 -11.62 3.04 10.16
N THR A 23 -12.64 2.17 10.17
CA THR A 23 -12.49 0.80 10.65
C THR A 23 -11.64 0.00 9.68
N THR A 24 -11.98 0.09 8.39
CA THR A 24 -11.18 -0.52 7.32
C THR A 24 -9.78 0.08 7.28
N ILE A 25 -9.63 1.41 7.38
CA ILE A 25 -8.32 2.06 7.39
C ILE A 25 -7.43 1.51 8.51
N ARG A 26 -7.94 1.41 9.74
CA ARG A 26 -7.18 0.87 10.88
C ARG A 26 -6.85 -0.61 10.72
N HIS A 27 -7.77 -1.39 10.16
CA HIS A 27 -7.53 -2.81 9.88
C HIS A 27 -6.36 -2.97 8.91
N GLU A 28 -6.40 -2.28 7.77
CA GLU A 28 -5.33 -2.34 6.76
C GLU A 28 -3.99 -1.79 7.29
N GLN A 29 -4.02 -0.70 8.05
CA GLN A 29 -2.81 -0.17 8.70
C GLN A 29 -2.21 -1.16 9.70
N SER A 30 -3.05 -1.86 10.47
CA SER A 30 -2.59 -2.90 11.40
C SER A 30 -2.02 -4.12 10.68
N GLU A 31 -2.53 -4.45 9.50
CA GLU A 31 -2.03 -5.56 8.67
C GLU A 31 -0.67 -5.22 8.05
N ILE A 32 -0.46 -3.97 7.62
CA ILE A 32 0.83 -3.51 7.11
C ILE A 32 1.87 -3.34 8.24
N GLY A 33 1.43 -2.85 9.40
CA GLY A 33 2.27 -2.69 10.58
C GLY A 33 3.45 -1.73 10.36
N THR A 34 4.62 -2.08 10.89
CA THR A 34 5.82 -1.21 10.89
C THR A 34 6.36 -0.90 9.50
N VAL A 35 5.90 -1.58 8.46
CA VAL A 35 6.28 -1.28 7.06
C VAL A 35 5.78 0.11 6.65
N LEU A 36 4.68 0.61 7.21
CA LEU A 36 4.21 1.99 6.99
C LEU A 36 5.11 3.05 7.64
N GLU A 37 5.87 2.69 8.68
CA GLU A 37 6.74 3.64 9.39
C GLU A 37 8.04 3.91 8.62
N SER A 38 8.45 2.94 7.78
CA SER A 38 9.65 3.05 6.95
C SER A 38 9.35 3.71 5.61
N PRO A 39 10.22 4.60 5.10
CA PRO A 39 10.10 5.10 3.74
C PRO A 39 10.26 3.94 2.74
N GLY A 40 9.30 3.77 1.85
CA GLY A 40 9.28 2.67 0.89
C GLY A 40 8.05 2.69 -0.01
N PRO A 41 7.99 1.83 -1.04
CA PRO A 41 6.93 1.85 -2.03
C PRO A 41 5.56 1.49 -1.42
N ILE A 42 5.50 0.63 -0.41
CA ILE A 42 4.27 0.29 0.33
C ILE A 42 3.64 1.52 1.00
N ARG A 43 4.46 2.33 1.68
CA ARG A 43 3.97 3.58 2.32
C ARG A 43 3.50 4.58 1.26
N SER A 44 4.29 4.78 0.22
CA SER A 44 3.94 5.68 -0.88
C SER A 44 2.66 5.26 -1.60
N LEU A 45 2.43 3.95 -1.75
CA LEU A 45 1.22 3.36 -2.30
C LEU A 45 0.00 3.65 -1.41
N ALA A 46 0.13 3.46 -0.08
CA ALA A 46 -0.94 3.71 0.87
C ALA A 46 -1.34 5.20 0.96
N GLU A 47 -0.39 6.12 0.77
CA GLU A 47 -0.61 7.57 0.84
C GLU A 47 -0.87 8.23 -0.53
N ALA A 48 -1.00 7.45 -1.61
CA ALA A 48 -1.20 7.95 -2.97
C ALA A 48 -2.46 8.83 -3.10
N LYS A 49 -2.36 9.91 -3.87
CA LYS A 49 -3.43 10.92 -4.03
C LYS A 49 -4.00 11.00 -5.45
N ASP A 50 -3.38 10.29 -6.39
CA ASP A 50 -3.75 10.29 -7.80
C ASP A 50 -3.45 8.90 -8.41
N PHE A 51 -4.10 8.61 -9.53
CA PHE A 51 -4.02 7.28 -10.15
C PHE A 51 -2.65 6.98 -10.73
N GLU A 52 -1.95 8.00 -11.25
CA GLU A 52 -0.63 7.84 -11.86
C GLU A 52 0.39 7.40 -10.80
N SER A 53 0.42 8.09 -9.66
CA SER A 53 1.22 7.75 -8.50
C SER A 53 0.84 6.37 -7.93
N LEU A 54 -0.46 6.07 -7.81
CA LEU A 54 -0.94 4.78 -7.30
C LEU A 54 -0.43 3.61 -8.16
N ILE A 55 -0.58 3.71 -9.49
CA ILE A 55 -0.11 2.68 -10.43
C ILE A 55 1.41 2.53 -10.33
N LYS A 56 2.15 3.65 -10.37
CA LYS A 56 3.62 3.63 -10.30
C LYS A 56 4.12 2.97 -9.01
N PHE A 57 3.57 3.34 -7.86
CA PHE A 57 4.00 2.75 -6.58
C PHE A 57 3.59 1.28 -6.46
N TYR A 58 2.49 0.88 -7.09
CA TYR A 58 2.08 -0.52 -7.15
C TYR A 58 3.06 -1.35 -7.98
N GLU A 59 3.46 -0.89 -9.17
CA GLU A 59 4.46 -1.56 -10.01
C GLU A 59 5.81 -1.71 -9.29
N ILE A 60 6.26 -0.67 -8.58
CA ILE A 60 7.49 -0.73 -7.78
C ILE A 60 7.33 -1.75 -6.64
N SER A 61 6.20 -1.73 -5.94
CA SER A 61 5.93 -2.68 -4.84
C SER A 61 5.91 -4.13 -5.32
N LEU A 62 5.38 -4.38 -6.52
CA LEU A 62 5.40 -5.71 -7.15
C LEU A 62 6.82 -6.14 -7.54
N THR A 63 7.62 -5.23 -8.08
CA THR A 63 9.03 -5.50 -8.42
C THR A 63 9.81 -5.91 -7.16
N ASP A 64 9.66 -5.16 -6.06
CA ASP A 64 10.28 -5.49 -4.76
C ASP A 64 9.81 -6.85 -4.22
N LEU A 65 8.53 -7.17 -4.38
CA LEU A 65 7.96 -8.46 -3.96
C LEU A 65 8.51 -9.61 -4.80
N GLU A 66 8.61 -9.45 -6.12
CA GLU A 66 9.21 -10.42 -7.03
C GLU A 66 10.68 -10.68 -6.67
N GLU A 67 11.47 -9.64 -6.43
CA GLU A 67 12.87 -9.77 -6.00
C GLU A 67 13.00 -10.53 -4.66
N LYS A 68 12.04 -10.34 -3.75
CA LYS A 68 11.99 -11.06 -2.47
C LYS A 68 11.57 -12.52 -2.63
N SER A 69 10.70 -12.82 -3.60
CA SER A 69 10.24 -14.19 -3.91
C SER A 69 11.30 -15.00 -4.66
N LEU A 70 12.17 -14.34 -5.42
CA LEU A 70 13.27 -14.95 -6.17
C LEU A 70 14.51 -15.27 -5.32
N LYS A 71 14.56 -14.82 -4.06
CA LYS A 71 15.64 -15.09 -3.10
C LYS A 71 15.28 -16.20 -2.12
#